data_AF-A0A259FF04-F1
#
_entry.id   AF-A0A259FF04-F1
#
_cell.length_a   1.000
_cell.length_b   1.000
_cell.length_c   1.000
_cell.angle_alpha   90.00
_cell.angle_beta   90.00
_cell.angle_gamma   90.00
#
_symmetry.space_group_name_H-M   'P 1'
#
loop_
_entity.id
_entity.type
_entity.pdbx_description
1 polymer ?
#
loop_
_entity_poly.entity_id
_entity_poly.type
_entity_poly.pdbx_seq_one_letter_code
_entity_poly.pdbx_strand_id
1 'polypeptide(L)'
;MNKSAQAVDHHSVMFITQRPELVMVEGKGSWLTDNNGKRYLDFLQGWAVNCLGHSNQGMIDALNVQAKKLINPSPAFYNEPMIRLSNLLTDNSCFNKVFFANSGAEANEGAIKLARKWGQLNKSGAFEIITFDHSFHGRTLATMSASGKPGWDTMFAPQVPGFPKADLNDLESVKKLITDKTVAVMLEPVQGEGGVIPTTKEFMQGLRKLTKENNVLLIVDEVQAGCGRTGKLFAYQNYDIEPDIMTLGKGIGGGVPLAALLATDAVACFVPGDQGGTYNGNPLMTAVGISVVEQLLEPGFLESVRIKGELLSQELKSISTEFNLDGERGEGLLRALMLSSDIGAKLVELAR
;
A
#
# COMPACT_ATOMS: atom_id res chain seq x y z
N MET A 1 -28.47 27.83 19.50
CA MET A 1 -27.33 28.55 20.09
C MET A 1 -26.08 28.11 19.34
N ASN A 2 -25.57 28.95 18.44
CA ASN A 2 -24.29 28.69 17.76
C ASN A 2 -23.19 28.73 18.81
N LYS A 3 -22.68 27.57 19.23
CA LYS A 3 -21.37 27.53 19.89
C LYS A 3 -20.38 28.03 18.83
N SER A 4 -19.78 29.19 19.06
CA SER A 4 -18.63 29.63 18.25
C SER A 4 -17.62 28.50 18.26
N ALA A 5 -17.27 27.97 17.09
CA ALA A 5 -16.23 26.97 16.97
C ALA A 5 -14.98 27.48 17.69
N GLN A 6 -14.53 26.75 18.71
CA GLN A 6 -13.28 27.09 19.39
C GLN A 6 -12.16 26.96 18.36
N ALA A 7 -11.35 28.00 18.20
CA ALA A 7 -10.16 27.95 17.36
C ALA A 7 -9.26 26.79 17.83
N VAL A 8 -8.85 25.94 16.89
CA VAL A 8 -8.03 24.76 17.19
C VAL A 8 -6.57 25.18 17.23
N ASP A 9 -5.99 25.18 18.43
CA ASP A 9 -4.56 25.40 18.59
C ASP A 9 -3.77 24.18 18.13
N HIS A 10 -3.03 24.35 17.04
CA HIS A 10 -2.19 23.33 16.42
C HIS A 10 -0.71 23.74 16.38
N HIS A 11 -0.27 24.71 17.20
CA HIS A 11 1.09 25.25 17.17
C HIS A 11 2.18 24.19 17.40
N SER A 12 1.87 23.14 18.17
CA SER A 12 2.79 22.04 18.46
C SER A 12 2.90 21.01 17.32
N VAL A 13 2.05 21.08 16.30
CA VAL A 13 2.09 20.16 15.15
C VAL A 13 3.08 20.70 14.12
N MET A 14 4.12 19.92 13.82
CA MET A 14 5.09 20.29 12.79
C MET A 14 4.40 20.59 11.46
N PHE A 15 4.71 21.76 10.88
CA PHE A 15 4.16 22.18 9.61
C PHE A 15 4.85 21.45 8.45
N ILE A 16 4.17 20.42 7.93
CA ILE A 16 4.62 19.65 6.76
C ILE A 16 3.64 19.71 5.58
N THR A 17 2.45 20.27 5.80
CA THR A 17 1.40 20.42 4.77
C THR A 17 0.34 21.41 5.23
N GLN A 18 -0.29 22.10 4.28
CA GLN A 18 -1.49 22.89 4.50
C GLN A 18 -2.64 21.97 4.91
N ARG A 19 -3.40 22.35 5.95
CA ARG A 19 -4.58 21.61 6.42
C ARG A 19 -5.77 22.56 6.53
N PRO A 20 -7.01 22.10 6.27
CA PRO A 20 -8.19 22.87 6.64
C PRO A 20 -8.26 23.04 8.16
N GLU A 21 -8.93 24.09 8.65
CA GLU A 21 -9.16 24.33 10.09
C GLU A 21 -10.21 23.38 10.72
N LEU A 22 -10.56 22.30 10.02
CA LEU A 22 -11.51 21.28 10.45
C LEU A 22 -10.78 20.17 11.20
N VAL A 23 -11.32 19.75 12.35
CA VAL A 23 -10.79 18.62 13.11
C VAL A 23 -11.80 17.48 13.07
N MET A 24 -11.39 16.33 12.53
CA MET A 24 -12.20 15.11 12.56
C MET A 24 -12.14 14.51 13.98
N VAL A 25 -13.30 14.25 14.59
CA VAL A 25 -13.41 13.81 16.00
C VAL A 25 -14.06 12.44 16.16
N GLU A 26 -14.82 11.97 15.17
CA GLU A 26 -15.47 10.66 15.20
C GLU A 26 -15.47 10.05 13.79
N GLY A 27 -15.32 8.72 13.72
CA GLY A 27 -15.49 7.96 12.49
C GLY A 27 -16.25 6.65 12.75
N LYS A 28 -17.20 6.33 11.87
CA LYS A 28 -17.97 5.07 11.90
C LYS A 28 -18.32 4.59 10.49
N GLY A 29 -17.85 3.41 10.11
CA GLY A 29 -18.06 2.87 8.76
C GLY A 29 -17.51 3.83 7.71
N SER A 30 -18.33 4.25 6.75
CA SER A 30 -17.91 5.20 5.71
C SER A 30 -18.08 6.67 6.11
N TRP A 31 -18.34 6.99 7.37
CA TRP A 31 -18.63 8.36 7.80
C TRP A 31 -17.56 8.92 8.74
N LEU A 32 -17.25 10.21 8.57
CA LEU A 32 -16.49 11.05 9.50
C LEU A 32 -17.38 12.18 10.05
N THR A 33 -17.12 12.61 11.27
CA THR A 33 -17.74 13.79 11.90
C THR A 33 -16.65 14.76 12.34
N ASP A 34 -16.80 16.05 12.02
CA ASP A 34 -15.88 17.09 12.49
C ASP A 34 -16.28 17.69 13.85
N ASN A 35 -15.42 18.54 14.40
CA ASN A 35 -15.61 19.24 15.66
C ASN A 35 -16.78 20.25 15.67
N ASN A 36 -17.39 20.53 14.51
CA ASN A 36 -18.61 21.32 14.36
C ASN A 36 -19.87 20.43 14.23
N GLY A 37 -19.72 19.11 14.21
CA GLY A 37 -20.79 18.13 14.06
C GLY A 37 -21.21 17.87 12.60
N LYS A 38 -20.51 18.42 11.60
CA LYS A 38 -20.80 18.13 10.18
C LYS A 38 -20.30 16.73 9.86
N ARG A 39 -21.14 15.95 9.17
CA ARG A 39 -20.85 14.58 8.76
C ARG A 39 -20.42 14.54 7.29
N TYR A 40 -19.40 13.75 7.00
CA TYR A 40 -18.81 13.56 5.68
C TYR A 40 -18.88 12.08 5.31
N LEU A 41 -19.36 11.80 4.10
CA LEU A 41 -19.20 10.49 3.50
C LEU A 41 -17.76 10.39 2.99
N ASP A 42 -16.95 9.55 3.63
CA ASP A 42 -15.51 9.48 3.41
C ASP A 42 -15.18 8.48 2.31
N PHE A 43 -14.86 9.01 1.12
CA PHE A 43 -14.34 8.24 -0.01
C PHE A 43 -12.80 8.15 -0.02
N LEU A 44 -12.10 8.85 0.87
CA LEU A 44 -10.65 8.78 1.01
C LEU A 44 -10.23 7.59 1.86
N GLN A 45 -10.97 7.29 2.93
CA GLN A 45 -10.72 6.18 3.86
C GLN A 45 -9.25 6.13 4.32
N GLY A 46 -8.70 7.29 4.66
CA GLY A 46 -7.29 7.44 5.06
C GLY A 46 -6.29 7.11 3.94
N TRP A 47 -6.56 7.49 2.69
CA TRP A 47 -5.79 7.09 1.50
C TRP A 47 -5.74 5.56 1.32
N ALA A 48 -6.93 4.95 1.38
CA ALA A 48 -7.19 3.51 1.28
C ALA A 48 -6.74 2.64 2.47
N VAL A 49 -6.44 3.24 3.63
CA VAL A 49 -6.10 2.54 4.89
C VAL A 49 -7.30 1.79 5.48
N ASN A 50 -8.45 2.44 5.59
CA ASN A 50 -9.60 1.92 6.31
C ASN A 50 -10.43 0.98 5.41
N CYS A 51 -9.88 -0.18 5.08
CA CYS A 51 -10.49 -1.16 4.16
C CYS A 51 -11.85 -1.70 4.67
N LEU A 52 -12.09 -1.67 5.98
CA LEU A 52 -13.35 -2.07 6.63
C LEU A 52 -14.17 -0.89 7.18
N GLY A 53 -13.81 0.35 6.80
CA GLY A 53 -14.37 1.58 7.35
C GLY A 53 -13.79 1.96 8.72
N HIS A 54 -14.22 3.12 9.21
CA HIS A 54 -13.79 3.66 10.50
C HIS A 54 -14.37 2.85 11.68
N SER A 55 -13.52 2.60 12.68
CA SER A 55 -13.92 2.00 13.97
C SER A 55 -14.68 0.67 13.83
N ASN A 56 -14.19 -0.23 12.97
CA ASN A 56 -14.77 -1.56 12.76
C ASN A 56 -14.83 -2.35 14.09
N GLN A 57 -15.99 -2.95 14.39
CA GLN A 57 -16.22 -3.62 15.68
C GLN A 57 -15.29 -4.82 15.89
N GLY A 58 -15.07 -5.65 14.86
CA GLY A 58 -14.17 -6.81 14.95
C GLY A 58 -12.74 -6.40 15.29
N MET A 59 -12.26 -5.31 14.71
CA MET A 59 -10.94 -4.75 15.03
C MET A 59 -10.86 -4.20 16.46
N ILE A 60 -11.90 -3.50 16.92
CA ILE A 60 -11.99 -2.99 18.30
C ILE A 60 -11.97 -4.14 19.31
N ASP A 61 -12.72 -5.21 19.04
CA ASP A 61 -12.77 -6.39 19.89
C ASP A 61 -11.42 -7.10 19.94
N ALA A 62 -10.75 -7.26 18.79
CA ALA A 62 -9.40 -7.83 18.71
C ALA A 62 -8.38 -7.01 19.52
N LEU A 63 -8.41 -5.67 19.41
CA LEU A 63 -7.58 -4.78 20.21
C LEU A 63 -7.83 -4.97 21.71
N ASN A 64 -9.10 -4.92 22.13
CA ASN A 64 -9.48 -4.98 23.54
C ASN A 64 -9.13 -6.34 24.17
N VAL A 65 -9.32 -7.43 23.44
CA VAL A 65 -8.96 -8.78 23.90
C VAL A 65 -7.45 -8.90 24.02
N GLN A 66 -6.70 -8.47 23.00
CA GLN A 66 -5.25 -8.64 22.99
C GLN A 66 -4.54 -7.72 23.98
N ALA A 67 -5.01 -6.47 24.16
CA ALA A 67 -4.44 -5.51 25.11
C ALA A 67 -4.50 -5.99 26.56
N LYS A 68 -5.53 -6.77 26.92
CA LYS A 68 -5.67 -7.39 28.25
C LYS A 68 -4.74 -8.59 28.46
N LYS A 69 -4.20 -9.17 27.38
CA LYS A 69 -3.33 -10.35 27.42
C LYS A 69 -1.85 -9.98 27.33
N LEU A 70 -1.47 -9.32 26.24
CA LEU A 70 -0.08 -9.02 25.93
C LEU A 70 -0.01 -7.90 24.88
N ILE A 71 0.62 -6.77 25.26
CA ILE A 71 0.81 -5.63 24.36
C ILE A 71 2.07 -5.81 23.53
N ASN A 72 3.26 -5.86 24.14
CA ASN A 72 4.55 -6.00 23.44
C ASN A 72 5.54 -6.85 24.26
N PRO A 73 5.88 -8.08 23.80
CA PRO A 73 6.86 -8.94 24.46
C PRO A 73 8.32 -8.67 24.07
N SER A 74 8.63 -7.67 23.22
CA SER A 74 9.87 -7.52 22.42
C SER A 74 9.86 -8.34 21.12
N PRO A 75 10.44 -7.84 20.01
CA PRO A 75 10.59 -8.57 18.75
C PRO A 75 11.49 -9.81 18.87
N ALA A 76 12.18 -9.99 19.99
CA ALA A 76 13.01 -11.17 20.26
C ALA A 76 12.19 -12.44 20.54
N PHE A 77 10.90 -12.32 20.83
CA PHE A 77 10.05 -13.44 21.20
C PHE A 77 8.96 -13.69 20.16
N TYR A 78 8.65 -14.97 19.95
CA TYR A 78 7.42 -15.35 19.27
C TYR A 78 6.20 -14.93 20.08
N ASN A 79 5.11 -14.66 19.38
CA ASN A 79 3.79 -14.48 19.96
C ASN A 79 2.73 -15.10 19.05
N GLU A 80 1.65 -15.59 19.65
CA GLU A 80 0.61 -16.33 18.95
C GLU A 80 -0.07 -15.50 17.82
N PRO A 81 -0.45 -14.22 18.02
CA PRO A 81 -1.04 -13.43 16.95
C PRO A 81 -0.12 -13.23 15.74
N MET A 82 1.18 -13.01 15.96
CA MET A 82 2.15 -12.90 14.87
C MET A 82 2.23 -14.19 14.05
N ILE A 83 2.32 -15.35 14.70
CA ILE A 83 2.38 -16.65 14.02
C ILE A 83 1.09 -16.89 13.24
N ARG A 84 -0.07 -16.65 13.84
CA ARG A 84 -1.37 -16.87 13.20
C ARG A 84 -1.58 -15.95 12.00
N LEU A 85 -1.22 -14.66 12.10
CA LEU A 85 -1.31 -13.75 10.97
C LEU A 85 -0.35 -14.15 9.84
N SER A 86 0.87 -14.56 10.16
CA SER A 86 1.81 -15.08 9.15
C SER A 86 1.21 -16.25 8.38
N ASN A 87 0.67 -17.24 9.08
CA ASN A 87 0.05 -18.42 8.46
C ASN A 87 -1.16 -18.02 7.59
N LEU A 88 -2.04 -17.16 8.11
CA LEU A 88 -3.22 -16.71 7.37
C LEU A 88 -2.85 -16.03 6.05
N LEU A 89 -1.77 -15.25 6.03
CA LEU A 89 -1.29 -14.60 4.82
C LEU A 89 -0.63 -15.60 3.84
N THR A 90 0.18 -16.53 4.32
CA THR A 90 0.83 -17.54 3.47
C THR A 90 -0.17 -18.54 2.91
N ASP A 91 -1.17 -18.96 3.69
CA ASP A 91 -2.20 -19.92 3.26
C ASP A 91 -3.10 -19.35 2.14
N ASN A 92 -3.13 -18.03 1.97
CA ASN A 92 -3.94 -17.32 0.98
C ASN A 92 -3.11 -16.62 -0.11
N SER A 93 -1.83 -16.97 -0.26
CA SER A 93 -0.92 -16.40 -1.27
C SER A 93 0.09 -17.41 -1.81
N CYS A 94 0.90 -17.01 -2.79
CA CYS A 94 2.03 -17.80 -3.29
C CYS A 94 3.30 -17.72 -2.40
N PHE A 95 3.22 -17.07 -1.23
CA PHE A 95 4.39 -16.80 -0.37
C PHE A 95 4.53 -17.79 0.79
N ASN A 96 5.74 -17.88 1.34
CA ASN A 96 6.06 -18.85 2.39
C ASN A 96 6.54 -18.21 3.70
N LYS A 97 7.06 -16.97 3.64
CA LYS A 97 7.65 -16.25 4.77
C LYS A 97 7.07 -14.86 4.88
N VAL A 98 6.89 -14.41 6.12
CA VAL A 98 6.37 -13.07 6.43
C VAL A 98 7.30 -12.38 7.43
N PHE A 99 7.60 -11.11 7.19
CA PHE A 99 8.22 -10.21 8.13
C PHE A 99 7.29 -9.02 8.36
N PHE A 100 6.90 -8.76 9.60
CA PHE A 100 6.04 -7.62 9.92
C PHE A 100 6.83 -6.33 10.15
N ALA A 101 6.23 -5.22 9.75
CA ALA A 101 6.69 -3.86 9.94
C ALA A 101 5.52 -2.97 10.39
N ASN A 102 5.76 -1.67 10.57
CA ASN A 102 4.78 -0.72 11.11
C ASN A 102 4.21 0.20 10.03
N SER A 103 4.89 0.31 8.88
CA SER A 103 4.44 1.11 7.74
C SER A 103 4.83 0.48 6.41
N GLY A 104 4.14 0.87 5.34
CA GLY A 104 4.48 0.43 3.99
C GLY A 104 5.90 0.81 3.57
N ALA A 105 6.39 1.98 4.01
CA ALA A 105 7.77 2.39 3.74
C ALA A 105 8.78 1.43 4.39
N GLU A 106 8.55 0.99 5.63
CA GLU A 106 9.40 -0.01 6.29
C GLU A 106 9.33 -1.39 5.62
N ALA A 107 8.15 -1.81 5.16
CA ALA A 107 8.01 -3.05 4.40
C ALA A 107 8.78 -2.98 3.06
N ASN A 108 8.70 -1.85 2.36
CA ASN A 108 9.44 -1.60 1.13
C ASN A 108 10.96 -1.50 1.34
N GLU A 109 11.43 -0.86 2.41
CA GLU A 109 12.84 -0.92 2.83
C GLU A 109 13.27 -2.39 3.05
N GLY A 110 12.43 -3.19 3.70
CA GLY A 110 12.63 -4.63 3.85
C GLY A 110 12.76 -5.36 2.52
N ALA A 111 11.92 -5.04 1.54
CA ALA A 111 11.92 -5.68 0.21
C ALA A 111 13.18 -5.32 -0.58
N ILE A 112 13.56 -4.04 -0.56
CA ILE A 112 14.79 -3.54 -1.16
C ILE A 112 16.01 -4.25 -0.55
N LYS A 113 16.07 -4.34 0.79
CA LYS A 113 17.16 -5.04 1.49
C LYS A 113 17.19 -6.53 1.14
N LEU A 114 16.05 -7.19 1.09
CA LEU A 114 15.96 -8.62 0.79
C LEU A 114 16.42 -8.91 -0.64
N ALA A 115 15.96 -8.12 -1.60
CA ALA A 115 16.38 -8.23 -3.00
C ALA A 115 17.89 -8.02 -3.14
N ARG A 116 18.45 -6.95 -2.54
CA ARG A 116 19.90 -6.69 -2.58
C ARG A 116 20.72 -7.80 -1.92
N LYS A 117 20.27 -8.33 -0.78
CA LYS A 117 20.91 -9.49 -0.12
C LYS A 117 20.88 -10.71 -1.04
N TRP A 118 19.74 -10.98 -1.67
CA TRP A 118 19.63 -12.08 -2.62
C TRP A 118 20.57 -11.91 -3.80
N GLY A 119 20.72 -10.69 -4.34
CA GLY A 119 21.67 -10.38 -5.42
C GLY A 119 23.13 -10.56 -5.02
N GLN A 120 23.50 -10.22 -3.79
CA GLN A 120 24.82 -10.51 -3.23
C GLN A 120 25.12 -12.02 -3.20
N LEU A 121 24.13 -12.84 -2.84
CA LEU A 121 24.31 -14.27 -2.68
C LEU A 121 24.19 -15.05 -4.01
N ASN A 122 23.31 -14.62 -4.91
CA ASN A 122 22.85 -15.42 -6.05
C ASN A 122 23.05 -14.75 -7.42
N LYS A 123 23.46 -13.48 -7.46
CA LYS A 123 23.59 -12.71 -8.72
C LYS A 123 24.78 -11.77 -8.70
N SER A 124 25.94 -12.26 -8.29
CA SER A 124 27.23 -11.55 -8.37
C SER A 124 27.25 -10.14 -7.76
N GLY A 125 26.46 -9.88 -6.72
CA GLY A 125 26.39 -8.55 -6.11
C GLY A 125 25.44 -7.57 -6.79
N ALA A 126 24.59 -8.03 -7.73
CA ALA A 126 23.54 -7.22 -8.32
C ALA A 126 22.68 -6.54 -7.25
N PHE A 127 22.38 -5.26 -7.45
CA PHE A 127 21.71 -4.43 -6.44
C PHE A 127 20.73 -3.42 -7.04
N GLU A 128 20.73 -3.24 -8.36
CA GLU A 128 19.86 -2.30 -9.05
C GLU A 128 18.44 -2.86 -9.11
N ILE A 129 17.46 -2.05 -8.71
CA ILE A 129 16.05 -2.41 -8.72
C ILE A 129 15.37 -1.46 -9.70
N ILE A 130 14.92 -1.99 -10.84
CA ILE A 130 14.15 -1.21 -11.80
C ILE A 130 12.82 -0.86 -11.14
N THR A 131 12.50 0.43 -11.15
CA THR A 131 11.26 1.02 -10.61
C THR A 131 10.62 1.85 -11.71
N PHE A 132 9.49 2.51 -11.45
CA PHE A 132 8.70 3.14 -12.50
C PHE A 132 8.52 4.63 -12.28
N ASP A 133 8.45 5.40 -13.36
CA ASP A 133 8.02 6.79 -13.28
C ASP A 133 6.61 6.87 -12.69
N HIS A 134 6.32 7.96 -11.96
CA HIS A 134 5.10 8.21 -11.18
C HIS A 134 4.86 7.29 -9.97
N SER A 135 5.75 6.34 -9.67
CA SER A 135 5.57 5.44 -8.53
C SER A 135 5.73 6.12 -7.17
N PHE A 136 5.18 5.49 -6.13
CA PHE A 136 5.36 5.88 -4.73
C PHE A 136 5.56 4.66 -3.83
N HIS A 137 6.76 4.55 -3.25
CA HIS A 137 7.12 3.43 -2.36
C HIS A 137 7.38 3.86 -0.91
N GLY A 138 7.29 5.15 -0.59
CA GLY A 138 7.45 5.65 0.77
C GLY A 138 8.18 6.99 0.85
N ARG A 139 8.49 7.41 2.08
CA ARG A 139 9.18 8.67 2.40
C ARG A 139 10.48 8.47 3.20
N THR A 140 11.01 7.24 3.27
CA THR A 140 12.38 6.99 3.77
C THR A 140 13.36 7.22 2.62
N LEU A 141 14.64 7.52 2.90
CA LEU A 141 15.58 7.91 1.84
C LEU A 141 15.67 6.89 0.69
N ALA A 142 15.72 5.58 0.96
CA ALA A 142 15.79 4.60 -0.12
C ALA A 142 14.45 4.43 -0.85
N THR A 143 13.32 4.47 -0.14
CA THR A 143 12.00 4.40 -0.80
C THR A 143 11.65 5.67 -1.58
N MET A 144 12.17 6.84 -1.17
CA MET A 144 12.13 8.06 -1.96
C MET A 144 12.94 7.91 -3.25
N SER A 145 14.16 7.38 -3.17
CA SER A 145 14.97 7.11 -4.37
C SER A 145 14.37 6.03 -5.29
N ALA A 146 13.65 5.05 -4.71
CA ALA A 146 12.89 4.06 -5.45
C ALA A 146 11.64 4.65 -6.13
N SER A 147 11.05 5.71 -5.57
CA SER A 147 9.84 6.36 -6.11
C SER A 147 10.15 7.18 -7.37
N GLY A 148 9.23 7.20 -8.32
CA GLY A 148 9.33 7.96 -9.58
C GLY A 148 8.66 9.33 -9.56
N LYS A 149 8.64 10.03 -8.42
CA LYS A 149 7.97 11.34 -8.31
C LYS A 149 8.87 12.47 -8.88
N PRO A 150 8.36 13.31 -9.80
CA PRO A 150 9.11 14.46 -10.30
C PRO A 150 9.63 15.36 -9.18
N GLY A 151 10.90 15.78 -9.30
CA GLY A 151 11.58 16.66 -8.34
C GLY A 151 12.09 15.98 -7.07
N TRP A 152 11.78 14.71 -6.83
CA TRP A 152 12.29 13.98 -5.66
C TRP A 152 13.76 13.59 -5.78
N ASP A 153 14.30 13.55 -7.00
CA ASP A 153 15.72 13.33 -7.30
C ASP A 153 16.65 14.37 -6.66
N THR A 154 16.15 15.59 -6.44
CA THR A 154 16.89 16.69 -5.78
C THR A 154 16.53 16.86 -4.31
N MET A 155 15.41 16.28 -3.85
CA MET A 155 14.92 16.43 -2.49
C MET A 155 15.74 15.59 -1.51
N PHE A 156 16.37 16.23 -0.52
CA PHE A 156 17.25 15.60 0.49
C PHE A 156 18.48 14.87 -0.08
N ALA A 157 19.06 15.39 -1.17
CA ALA A 157 20.25 14.81 -1.80
C ALA A 157 21.45 14.62 -0.83
N PRO A 158 22.34 13.62 -1.04
CA PRO A 158 22.37 12.68 -2.18
C PRO A 158 21.36 11.53 -2.06
N GLN A 159 20.82 11.09 -3.20
CA GLN A 159 19.92 9.95 -3.30
C GLN A 159 20.64 8.61 -3.04
N VAL A 160 19.88 7.61 -2.60
CA VAL A 160 20.36 6.22 -2.58
C VAL A 160 20.42 5.71 -4.02
N PRO A 161 21.58 5.30 -4.54
CA PRO A 161 21.69 4.86 -5.93
C PRO A 161 21.05 3.47 -6.14
N GLY A 162 20.91 3.09 -7.42
CA GLY A 162 20.48 1.75 -7.84
C GLY A 162 18.98 1.60 -8.08
N PHE A 163 18.30 2.67 -8.51
CA PHE A 163 16.89 2.65 -8.84
C PHE A 163 16.61 3.28 -10.23
N PRO A 164 17.07 2.66 -11.33
CA PRO A 164 16.71 3.11 -12.67
C PRO A 164 15.18 3.08 -12.85
N LYS A 165 14.65 4.02 -13.65
CA LYS A 165 13.21 4.25 -13.85
C LYS A 165 12.79 3.83 -15.25
N ALA A 166 11.73 3.03 -15.33
CA ALA A 166 11.06 2.58 -16.54
C ALA A 166 9.67 3.22 -16.66
N ASP A 167 9.10 3.21 -17.86
CA ASP A 167 7.73 3.65 -18.10
C ASP A 167 6.74 2.52 -17.77
N LEU A 168 5.72 2.80 -16.95
CA LEU A 168 4.70 1.81 -16.60
C LEU A 168 3.91 1.39 -17.86
N ASN A 169 3.62 0.10 -17.99
CA ASN A 169 2.96 -0.51 -19.16
C ASN A 169 3.79 -0.52 -20.47
N ASP A 170 5.07 -0.09 -20.44
CA ASP A 170 6.03 -0.30 -21.53
C ASP A 170 7.02 -1.40 -21.15
N LEU A 171 6.87 -2.60 -21.71
CA LEU A 171 7.78 -3.71 -21.41
C LEU A 171 9.17 -3.51 -22.04
N GLU A 172 9.29 -2.76 -23.13
CA GLU A 172 10.57 -2.50 -23.79
C GLU A 172 11.42 -1.50 -22.99
N SER A 173 10.80 -0.55 -22.29
CA SER A 173 11.51 0.35 -21.37
C SER A 173 12.20 -0.43 -20.24
N VAL A 174 11.53 -1.44 -19.68
CA VAL A 174 12.11 -2.36 -18.68
C VAL A 174 13.27 -3.16 -19.27
N LYS A 175 13.10 -3.77 -20.44
CA LYS A 175 14.15 -4.58 -21.09
C LYS A 175 15.44 -3.81 -21.30
N LYS A 176 15.36 -2.53 -21.69
CA LYS A 176 16.53 -1.68 -21.94
C LYS A 176 17.35 -1.40 -20.68
N LEU A 177 16.76 -1.52 -19.50
CA LEU A 177 17.41 -1.24 -18.21
C LEU A 177 17.99 -2.49 -17.54
N ILE A 178 17.69 -3.69 -18.05
CA ILE A 178 18.24 -4.93 -17.50
C ILE A 178 19.73 -5.00 -17.84
N THR A 179 20.56 -5.06 -16.79
CA THR A 179 22.00 -5.26 -16.86
C THR A 179 22.42 -6.42 -15.96
N ASP A 180 23.71 -6.72 -15.92
CA ASP A 180 24.32 -7.65 -14.96
C ASP A 180 24.16 -7.20 -13.50
N LYS A 181 23.92 -5.90 -13.27
CA LYS A 181 23.70 -5.32 -11.93
C LYS A 181 22.24 -5.31 -11.48
N THR A 182 21.30 -5.66 -12.36
CA THR A 182 19.86 -5.67 -12.05
C THR A 182 19.51 -6.88 -11.21
N VAL A 183 18.95 -6.67 -10.02
CA VAL A 183 18.51 -7.75 -9.13
C VAL A 183 16.99 -7.92 -9.11
N ALA A 184 16.23 -6.83 -9.29
CA ALA A 184 14.77 -6.88 -9.22
C ALA A 184 14.10 -5.84 -10.13
N VAL A 185 12.81 -6.06 -10.38
CA VAL A 185 11.85 -5.05 -10.81
C VAL A 185 10.82 -4.88 -9.68
N MET A 186 10.56 -3.65 -9.26
CA MET A 186 9.59 -3.30 -8.22
C MET A 186 8.52 -2.36 -8.79
N LEU A 187 7.24 -2.71 -8.62
CA LEU A 187 6.13 -1.89 -9.07
C LEU A 187 4.90 -1.97 -8.17
N GLU A 188 3.99 -1.00 -8.33
CA GLU A 188 2.63 -1.07 -7.81
C GLU A 188 1.72 -1.69 -8.90
N PRO A 189 0.90 -2.73 -8.61
CA PRO A 189 -0.08 -3.24 -9.58
C PRO A 189 -1.07 -2.18 -10.07
N VAL A 190 -1.37 -1.20 -9.21
CA VAL A 190 -2.04 0.06 -9.55
C VAL A 190 -1.23 1.18 -8.91
N GLN A 191 -0.62 2.05 -9.70
CA GLN A 191 0.08 3.23 -9.20
C GLN A 191 -0.94 4.21 -8.62
N GLY A 192 -1.00 4.26 -7.30
CA GLY A 192 -2.00 5.02 -6.59
C GLY A 192 -1.78 6.52 -6.66
N GLU A 193 -0.63 6.93 -6.13
CA GLU A 193 -0.20 8.32 -6.06
C GLU A 193 0.12 8.93 -7.45
N GLY A 194 0.46 8.09 -8.43
CA GLY A 194 0.58 8.47 -9.84
C GLY A 194 -0.76 8.85 -10.49
N GLY A 195 -1.85 8.76 -9.74
CA GLY A 195 -3.20 9.10 -10.17
C GLY A 195 -4.05 7.88 -10.50
N VAL A 196 -3.87 6.76 -9.79
CA VAL A 196 -4.66 5.53 -9.99
C VAL A 196 -4.48 4.96 -11.41
N ILE A 197 -3.23 4.68 -11.78
CA ILE A 197 -2.87 4.12 -13.09
C ILE A 197 -2.73 2.60 -12.94
N PRO A 198 -3.68 1.77 -13.43
CA PRO A 198 -3.56 0.32 -13.37
C PRO A 198 -2.51 -0.20 -14.37
N THR A 199 -1.85 -1.28 -14.00
CA THR A 199 -1.10 -2.08 -14.96
C THR A 199 -2.03 -2.86 -15.88
N THR A 200 -1.60 -3.12 -17.12
CA THR A 200 -2.34 -4.02 -18.01
C THR A 200 -1.99 -5.48 -17.70
N LYS A 201 -2.91 -6.39 -18.04
CA LYS A 201 -2.68 -7.83 -17.87
C LYS A 201 -1.53 -8.34 -18.71
N GLU A 202 -1.45 -7.86 -19.94
CA GLU A 202 -0.39 -8.16 -20.90
C GLU A 202 0.97 -7.70 -20.36
N PHE A 203 1.04 -6.51 -19.77
CA PHE A 203 2.26 -5.99 -19.17
C PHE A 203 2.69 -6.82 -17.96
N MET A 204 1.80 -7.11 -17.02
CA MET A 204 2.13 -7.88 -15.81
C MET A 204 2.61 -9.29 -16.11
N GLN A 205 1.94 -9.98 -17.03
CA GLN A 205 2.34 -11.32 -17.47
C GLN A 205 3.65 -11.29 -18.26
N GLY A 206 3.81 -10.31 -19.16
CA GLY A 206 5.06 -10.09 -19.89
C GLY A 206 6.24 -9.78 -18.98
N LEU A 207 6.02 -8.97 -17.94
CA LEU A 207 7.03 -8.61 -16.96
C LEU A 207 7.42 -9.81 -16.09
N ARG A 208 6.46 -10.62 -15.64
CA ARG A 208 6.76 -11.86 -14.90
C ARG A 208 7.58 -12.82 -15.75
N LYS A 209 7.25 -12.99 -17.02
CA LYS A 209 8.03 -13.82 -17.95
C LYS A 209 9.45 -13.27 -18.10
N LEU A 210 9.59 -11.98 -18.41
CA LEU A 210 10.87 -11.31 -18.60
C LEU A 210 11.79 -11.44 -17.38
N THR A 211 11.25 -11.22 -16.18
CA THR A 211 12.00 -11.33 -14.92
C THR A 211 12.49 -12.75 -14.67
N LYS A 212 11.68 -13.78 -14.93
CA LYS A 212 12.13 -15.19 -14.83
C LYS A 212 13.23 -15.50 -15.84
N GLU A 213 13.07 -15.10 -17.11
CA GLU A 213 14.06 -15.35 -18.17
C GLU A 213 15.44 -14.74 -17.85
N ASN A 214 15.48 -13.61 -17.14
CA ASN A 214 16.72 -12.89 -16.80
C ASN A 214 17.23 -13.19 -15.38
N ASN A 215 16.60 -14.10 -14.65
CA ASN A 215 16.89 -14.37 -13.23
C ASN A 215 16.90 -13.07 -12.41
N VAL A 216 15.85 -12.27 -12.56
CA VAL A 216 15.57 -11.01 -11.86
C VAL A 216 14.31 -11.21 -11.02
N LEU A 217 14.30 -10.67 -9.80
CA LEU A 217 13.14 -10.80 -8.90
C LEU A 217 12.01 -9.86 -9.33
N LEU A 218 10.76 -10.28 -9.11
CA LEU A 218 9.58 -9.43 -9.22
C LEU A 218 9.05 -9.07 -7.83
N ILE A 219 9.01 -7.77 -7.52
CA ILE A 219 8.49 -7.22 -6.27
C ILE A 219 7.19 -6.46 -6.59
N VAL A 220 6.10 -6.84 -5.93
CA VAL A 220 4.84 -6.10 -5.99
C VAL A 220 4.63 -5.29 -4.71
N ASP A 221 4.60 -3.97 -4.86
CA ASP A 221 4.18 -3.04 -3.82
C ASP A 221 2.65 -3.00 -3.79
N GLU A 222 2.09 -3.75 -2.85
CA GLU A 222 0.66 -3.83 -2.62
C GLU A 222 0.22 -3.05 -1.38
N VAL A 223 1.04 -2.10 -0.93
CA VAL A 223 0.72 -1.25 0.22
C VAL A 223 -0.63 -0.57 0.03
N GLN A 224 -0.98 -0.14 -1.18
CA GLN A 224 -2.29 0.47 -1.47
C GLN A 224 -3.28 -0.45 -2.21
N ALA A 225 -2.79 -1.26 -3.15
CA ALA A 225 -3.64 -2.08 -4.02
C ALA A 225 -4.06 -3.43 -3.38
N GLY A 226 -3.37 -3.88 -2.34
CA GLY A 226 -3.66 -5.14 -1.68
C GLY A 226 -4.85 -5.08 -0.72
N CYS A 227 -4.99 -6.15 0.07
CA CYS A 227 -6.00 -6.30 1.13
C CYS A 227 -7.43 -6.03 0.65
N GLY A 228 -7.84 -6.65 -0.44
CA GLY A 228 -9.22 -6.56 -0.94
C GLY A 228 -9.48 -5.37 -1.87
N ARG A 229 -8.58 -4.37 -1.94
CA ARG A 229 -8.85 -3.08 -2.60
C ARG A 229 -9.27 -3.21 -4.06
N THR A 230 -8.63 -4.10 -4.81
CA THR A 230 -8.89 -4.36 -6.24
C THR A 230 -9.94 -5.46 -6.48
N GLY A 231 -10.59 -5.98 -5.43
CA GLY A 231 -11.59 -7.06 -5.53
C GLY A 231 -11.02 -8.48 -5.44
N LYS A 232 -9.70 -8.61 -5.24
CA LYS A 232 -9.01 -9.82 -4.76
C LYS A 232 -8.32 -9.53 -3.45
N LEU A 233 -7.95 -10.57 -2.70
CA LEU A 233 -7.21 -10.36 -1.45
C LEU A 233 -5.88 -9.64 -1.72
N PHE A 234 -5.16 -10.05 -2.76
CA PHE A 234 -3.95 -9.38 -3.26
C PHE A 234 -4.12 -9.07 -4.75
N ALA A 235 -3.72 -7.88 -5.17
CA ALA A 235 -3.93 -7.36 -6.52
C ALA A 235 -3.19 -8.19 -7.59
N TYR A 236 -2.01 -8.75 -7.30
CA TYR A 236 -1.29 -9.60 -8.25
C TYR A 236 -2.15 -10.78 -8.75
N GLN A 237 -3.12 -11.23 -7.94
CA GLN A 237 -4.03 -12.33 -8.27
C GLN A 237 -4.99 -12.00 -9.42
N ASN A 238 -5.17 -10.72 -9.78
CA ASN A 238 -5.94 -10.32 -10.97
C ASN A 238 -5.21 -10.62 -12.28
N TYR A 239 -3.89 -10.79 -12.21
CA TYR A 239 -3.02 -10.87 -13.37
C TYR A 239 -2.53 -12.30 -13.68
N ASP A 240 -2.90 -13.27 -12.83
CA ASP A 240 -2.47 -14.68 -12.93
C ASP A 240 -0.94 -14.84 -12.95
N ILE A 241 -0.24 -14.09 -12.09
CA ILE A 241 1.21 -14.16 -11.90
C ILE A 241 1.57 -14.53 -10.46
N GLU A 242 2.80 -15.01 -10.25
CA GLU A 242 3.38 -15.20 -8.92
C GLU A 242 4.65 -14.33 -8.77
N PRO A 243 4.58 -13.22 -8.01
CA PRO A 243 5.76 -12.41 -7.68
C PRO A 243 6.69 -13.14 -6.69
N ASP A 244 7.94 -12.67 -6.60
CA ASP A 244 8.93 -13.27 -5.68
C ASP A 244 8.87 -12.63 -4.28
N ILE A 245 8.50 -11.33 -4.21
CA ILE A 245 8.31 -10.55 -2.98
C ILE A 245 7.03 -9.70 -3.10
N MET A 246 6.28 -9.55 -2.01
CA MET A 246 5.16 -8.59 -1.89
C MET A 246 5.32 -7.76 -0.63
N THR A 247 4.88 -6.50 -0.69
CA THR A 247 4.73 -5.66 0.50
C THR A 247 3.29 -5.23 0.71
N LEU A 248 2.87 -5.20 1.98
CA LEU A 248 1.55 -4.80 2.43
C LEU A 248 1.69 -3.68 3.47
N GLY A 249 0.68 -2.82 3.54
CA GLY A 249 0.51 -1.79 4.55
C GLY A 249 -0.97 -1.41 4.58
N LYS A 250 -1.29 -0.18 5.01
CA LYS A 250 -2.63 0.42 4.92
C LYS A 250 -3.75 -0.57 5.28
N GLY A 251 -4.37 -1.20 4.28
CA GLY A 251 -5.45 -2.14 4.40
C GLY A 251 -5.18 -3.31 5.36
N ILE A 252 -3.95 -3.82 5.50
CA ILE A 252 -3.66 -4.94 6.40
C ILE A 252 -3.93 -4.61 7.88
N GLY A 253 -3.74 -3.35 8.26
CA GLY A 253 -4.01 -2.86 9.62
C GLY A 253 -5.37 -2.19 9.76
N GLY A 254 -6.08 -1.92 8.65
CA GLY A 254 -7.41 -1.30 8.66
C GLY A 254 -7.51 0.06 9.39
N GLY A 255 -6.39 0.72 9.70
CA GLY A 255 -6.33 1.93 10.53
C GLY A 255 -5.20 1.93 11.56
N VAL A 256 -4.75 0.77 12.03
CA VAL A 256 -3.61 0.67 12.95
C VAL A 256 -2.27 0.52 12.19
N PRO A 257 -1.13 0.93 12.76
CA PRO A 257 0.17 0.80 12.10
C PRO A 257 0.59 -0.67 12.01
N LEU A 258 0.36 -1.26 10.84
CA LEU A 258 0.78 -2.61 10.50
C LEU A 258 1.14 -2.67 9.02
N ALA A 259 2.23 -3.35 8.73
CA ALA A 259 2.72 -3.64 7.40
C ALA A 259 3.40 -5.00 7.38
N ALA A 260 3.60 -5.56 6.20
CA ALA A 260 4.24 -6.85 6.04
C ALA A 260 5.08 -6.90 4.76
N LEU A 261 6.21 -7.58 4.83
CA LEU A 261 6.92 -8.11 3.69
C LEU A 261 6.64 -9.61 3.62
N LEU A 262 6.30 -10.11 2.44
CA LEU A 262 6.10 -11.51 2.15
C LEU A 262 7.07 -11.95 1.07
N ALA A 263 7.59 -13.16 1.19
CA ALA A 263 8.59 -13.71 0.28
C ALA A 263 8.39 -15.20 0.06
N THR A 264 8.80 -15.66 -1.12
CA THR A 264 8.93 -17.10 -1.41
C THR A 264 10.16 -17.67 -0.69
N ASP A 265 10.18 -18.98 -0.44
CA ASP A 265 11.35 -19.64 0.16
C ASP A 265 12.63 -19.43 -0.67
N ALA A 266 12.50 -19.31 -2.00
CA ALA A 266 13.62 -19.10 -2.91
C ALA A 266 14.36 -17.77 -2.70
N VAL A 267 13.71 -16.76 -2.10
CA VAL A 267 14.29 -15.43 -1.90
C VAL A 267 14.42 -15.02 -0.43
N ALA A 268 13.80 -15.76 0.50
CA ALA A 268 13.84 -15.51 1.94
C ALA A 268 15.23 -15.81 2.55
N CYS A 269 16.21 -14.98 2.25
CA CYS A 269 17.64 -15.20 2.53
C CYS A 269 18.22 -14.29 3.64
N PHE A 270 17.38 -13.60 4.42
CA PHE A 270 17.85 -12.89 5.60
C PHE A 270 18.35 -13.87 6.67
N VAL A 271 19.43 -13.49 7.36
CA VAL A 271 19.94 -14.17 8.54
C VAL A 271 19.77 -13.29 9.79
N PRO A 272 19.87 -13.84 11.02
CA PRO A 272 19.76 -13.05 12.24
C PRO A 272 20.69 -11.81 12.21
N GLY A 273 20.09 -10.63 12.40
CA GLY A 273 20.79 -9.33 12.36
C GLY A 273 20.63 -8.54 11.04
N ASP A 274 20.26 -9.18 9.92
CA ASP A 274 20.07 -8.46 8.65
C ASP A 274 18.87 -7.49 8.71
N GLN A 275 17.84 -7.83 9.48
CA GLN A 275 16.61 -7.07 9.59
C GLN A 275 15.99 -7.16 10.99
N GLY A 276 15.29 -6.10 11.41
CA GLY A 276 14.63 -6.04 12.72
C GLY A 276 13.84 -4.74 12.92
N GLY A 277 13.31 -4.56 14.13
CA GLY A 277 12.60 -3.35 14.54
C GLY A 277 11.88 -3.58 15.87
N THR A 278 11.84 -2.57 16.73
CA THR A 278 11.35 -2.69 18.12
C THR A 278 9.88 -3.07 18.25
N TYR A 279 9.05 -2.73 17.25
CA TYR A 279 7.61 -3.00 17.27
C TYR A 279 7.18 -4.05 16.24
N ASN A 280 8.13 -4.63 15.53
CA ASN A 280 7.84 -5.54 14.42
C ASN A 280 7.25 -6.85 14.93
N GLY A 281 6.12 -7.26 14.35
CA GLY A 281 5.40 -8.47 14.76
C GLY A 281 4.71 -8.34 16.12
N ASN A 282 4.47 -7.12 16.59
CA ASN A 282 3.85 -6.86 17.87
C ASN A 282 2.42 -7.44 17.96
N PRO A 283 2.10 -8.22 19.01
CA PRO A 283 0.86 -9.01 19.08
C PRO A 283 -0.41 -8.16 19.00
N LEU A 284 -0.40 -6.95 19.57
CA LEU A 284 -1.56 -6.06 19.52
C LEU A 284 -1.94 -5.67 18.09
N MET A 285 -0.95 -5.39 17.23
CA MET A 285 -1.22 -5.00 15.84
C MET A 285 -1.54 -6.23 14.99
N THR A 286 -0.82 -7.33 15.16
CA THR A 286 -1.08 -8.56 14.40
C THR A 286 -2.42 -9.20 14.76
N ALA A 287 -2.93 -9.02 15.98
CA ALA A 287 -4.30 -9.42 16.34
C ALA A 287 -5.36 -8.66 15.54
N VAL A 288 -5.15 -7.36 15.29
CA VAL A 288 -6.01 -6.56 14.40
C VAL A 288 -5.89 -7.04 12.97
N GLY A 289 -4.66 -7.30 12.50
CA GLY A 289 -4.44 -7.83 11.15
C GLY A 289 -5.17 -9.16 10.90
N ILE A 290 -5.24 -10.05 11.91
CA ILE A 290 -6.06 -11.27 11.82
C ILE A 290 -7.53 -10.91 11.61
N SER A 291 -8.08 -10.03 12.44
CA SER A 291 -9.49 -9.62 12.33
C SER A 291 -9.79 -8.99 10.96
N VAL A 292 -8.86 -8.22 10.40
CA VAL A 292 -9.00 -7.64 9.07
C VAL A 292 -9.05 -8.74 8.01
N VAL A 293 -8.02 -9.59 7.95
CA VAL A 293 -7.89 -10.58 6.87
C VAL A 293 -9.03 -11.61 6.94
N GLU A 294 -9.46 -12.03 8.13
CA GLU A 294 -10.61 -12.94 8.30
C GLU A 294 -11.90 -12.32 7.75
N GLN A 295 -12.18 -11.05 8.05
CA GLN A 295 -13.35 -10.34 7.49
C GLN A 295 -13.26 -10.19 5.97
N LEU A 296 -12.08 -9.92 5.41
CA LEU A 296 -11.88 -9.86 3.96
C LEU A 296 -12.13 -11.23 3.29
N LEU A 297 -11.85 -12.32 4.00
CA LEU A 297 -12.03 -13.70 3.53
C LEU A 297 -13.46 -14.23 3.74
N GLU A 298 -14.34 -13.48 4.41
CA GLU A 298 -15.73 -13.90 4.59
C GLU A 298 -16.42 -14.14 3.24
N PRO A 299 -17.24 -15.22 3.11
CA PRO A 299 -17.95 -15.52 1.87
C PRO A 299 -18.75 -14.33 1.36
N GLY A 300 -18.49 -13.93 0.11
CA GLY A 300 -19.17 -12.81 -0.54
C GLY A 300 -18.57 -11.42 -0.27
N PHE A 301 -17.60 -11.27 0.65
CA PHE A 301 -17.00 -9.96 0.92
C PHE A 301 -16.33 -9.37 -0.34
N LEU A 302 -15.37 -10.10 -0.91
CA LEU A 302 -14.63 -9.67 -2.12
C LEU A 302 -15.53 -9.58 -3.37
N GLU A 303 -16.56 -10.42 -3.48
CA GLU A 303 -17.61 -10.27 -4.50
C GLU A 303 -18.30 -8.92 -4.35
N SER A 304 -18.70 -8.55 -3.13
CA SER A 304 -19.32 -7.26 -2.87
C SER A 304 -18.41 -6.08 -3.23
N VAL A 305 -17.10 -6.22 -3.04
CA VAL A 305 -16.12 -5.19 -3.44
C VAL A 305 -16.12 -5.01 -4.95
N ARG A 306 -16.14 -6.10 -5.72
CA ARG A 306 -16.21 -6.03 -7.18
C ARG A 306 -17.50 -5.41 -7.66
N ILE A 307 -18.65 -5.81 -7.11
CA ILE A 307 -19.97 -5.25 -7.46
C ILE A 307 -20.00 -3.74 -7.19
N LYS A 308 -19.54 -3.30 -6.00
CA LYS A 308 -19.50 -1.87 -5.65
C LYS A 308 -18.49 -1.10 -6.51
N GLY A 309 -17.35 -1.71 -6.84
CA GLY A 309 -16.33 -1.12 -7.70
C GLY A 309 -16.82 -0.91 -9.13
N GLU A 310 -17.61 -1.84 -9.66
CA GLU A 310 -18.25 -1.70 -10.97
C GLU A 310 -19.32 -0.61 -10.96
N LEU A 311 -20.18 -0.60 -9.95
CA LEU A 311 -21.16 0.48 -9.77
C LEU A 311 -20.47 1.85 -9.72
N LEU A 312 -19.43 2.00 -8.90
CA LEU A 312 -18.68 3.25 -8.80
C LEU A 312 -18.04 3.65 -10.14
N SER A 313 -17.48 2.71 -10.89
CA SER A 313 -16.95 2.98 -12.24
C SER A 313 -18.04 3.52 -13.17
N GLN A 314 -19.23 2.91 -13.17
CA GLN A 314 -20.34 3.33 -14.03
C GLN A 314 -20.83 4.73 -13.66
N GLU A 315 -20.99 5.03 -12.38
CA GLU A 315 -21.40 6.36 -11.91
C GLU A 315 -20.35 7.44 -12.23
N LEU A 316 -19.05 7.13 -12.07
CA LEU A 316 -17.97 8.06 -12.44
C LEU A 316 -17.93 8.33 -13.95
N LYS A 317 -18.18 7.32 -14.79
CA LYS A 317 -18.31 7.50 -16.25
C LYS A 317 -19.51 8.37 -16.61
N SER A 318 -20.64 8.21 -15.91
CA SER A 318 -21.82 9.05 -16.08
C SER A 318 -21.50 10.51 -15.78
N ILE A 319 -20.88 10.79 -14.62
CA ILE A 319 -20.41 12.13 -14.23
C ILE A 319 -19.42 12.68 -15.25
N SER A 320 -18.45 11.87 -15.70
CA SER A 320 -17.49 12.29 -16.71
C SER A 320 -18.16 12.70 -18.02
N THR A 321 -19.22 12.00 -18.42
CA THR A 321 -19.97 12.32 -19.64
C THR A 321 -20.79 13.60 -19.47
N GLU A 322 -21.49 13.74 -18.34
CA GLU A 322 -22.31 14.91 -18.01
C GLU A 322 -21.48 16.20 -18.00
N PHE A 323 -20.29 16.16 -17.41
CA PHE A 323 -19.44 17.33 -17.24
C PHE A 323 -18.31 17.44 -18.30
N ASN A 324 -18.31 16.58 -19.32
CA ASN A 324 -17.28 16.53 -20.37
C ASN A 324 -15.85 16.49 -19.79
N LEU A 325 -15.62 15.55 -18.89
CA LEU A 325 -14.32 15.28 -18.26
C LEU A 325 -13.57 14.16 -18.99
N ASP A 326 -12.36 13.83 -18.55
CA ASP A 326 -11.43 12.96 -19.28
C ASP A 326 -11.63 11.45 -19.01
N GLY A 327 -12.71 11.07 -18.30
CA GLY A 327 -13.07 9.68 -18.01
C GLY A 327 -12.81 9.26 -16.56
N GLU A 328 -12.77 7.95 -16.34
CA GLU A 328 -12.34 7.34 -15.07
C GLU A 328 -11.31 6.26 -15.31
N ARG A 329 -10.54 5.93 -14.27
CA ARG A 329 -9.66 4.77 -14.26
C ARG A 329 -9.51 4.17 -12.86
N GLY A 330 -9.10 2.90 -12.83
CA GLY A 330 -8.76 2.18 -11.61
C GLY A 330 -9.27 0.75 -11.60
N GLU A 331 -9.20 0.12 -10.42
CA GLU A 331 -9.56 -1.27 -10.22
C GLU A 331 -10.22 -1.47 -8.85
N GLY A 332 -11.29 -2.29 -8.80
CA GLY A 332 -12.08 -2.47 -7.59
C GLY A 332 -12.58 -1.14 -7.01
N LEU A 333 -12.25 -0.87 -5.74
CA LEU A 333 -12.57 0.36 -5.01
C LEU A 333 -11.36 1.32 -4.90
N LEU A 334 -10.37 1.20 -5.78
CA LEU A 334 -9.37 2.23 -6.03
C LEU A 334 -9.68 2.88 -7.38
N ARG A 335 -10.30 4.05 -7.35
CA ARG A 335 -10.85 4.73 -8.53
C ARG A 335 -10.44 6.20 -8.56
N ALA A 336 -10.29 6.74 -9.76
CA ALA A 336 -10.10 8.16 -10.01
C ALA A 336 -11.04 8.65 -11.11
N LEU A 337 -11.62 9.81 -10.89
CA LEU A 337 -12.25 10.63 -11.93
C LEU A 337 -11.17 11.55 -12.50
N MET A 338 -10.97 11.51 -13.82
CA MET A 338 -9.96 12.32 -14.49
C MET A 338 -10.55 13.68 -14.87
N LEU A 339 -9.99 14.76 -14.35
CA LEU A 339 -10.39 16.13 -14.69
C LEU A 339 -9.60 16.61 -15.92
N SER A 340 -10.23 17.43 -16.77
CA SER A 340 -9.59 17.97 -17.99
C SER A 340 -8.55 19.07 -17.74
N SER A 341 -8.36 19.49 -16.49
CA SER A 341 -7.37 20.47 -16.07
C SER A 341 -7.08 20.35 -14.58
N ASP A 342 -5.99 20.98 -14.12
CA ASP A 342 -5.59 21.00 -12.70
C ASP A 342 -6.45 21.98 -11.89
N ILE A 343 -7.73 21.63 -11.73
CA ILE A 343 -8.74 22.44 -11.01
C ILE A 343 -9.20 21.77 -9.71
N GLY A 344 -8.61 20.63 -9.34
CA GLY A 344 -9.06 19.82 -8.20
C GLY A 344 -9.09 20.59 -6.88
N ALA A 345 -8.02 21.35 -6.57
CA ALA A 345 -7.96 22.17 -5.35
C ALA A 345 -9.09 23.22 -5.31
N LYS A 346 -9.34 23.88 -6.45
CA LYS A 346 -10.41 24.89 -6.57
C LYS A 346 -11.79 24.28 -6.40
N LEU A 347 -12.05 23.08 -6.92
CA LEU A 347 -13.31 22.37 -6.72
C LEU A 347 -13.54 22.04 -5.23
N VAL A 348 -12.48 21.61 -4.53
CA VAL A 348 -12.56 21.34 -3.09
C VAL A 348 -12.85 22.62 -2.30
N GLU A 349 -12.26 23.76 -2.66
CA GLU A 349 -12.56 25.05 -2.02
C GLU A 349 -14.01 25.47 -2.22
N LEU A 350 -14.56 25.29 -3.43
CA LEU A 350 -15.95 25.63 -3.73
C LEU A 350 -16.98 24.72 -3.03
N ALA A 351 -16.60 23.47 -2.72
CA ALA A 351 -17.48 22.49 -2.09
C ALA A 351 -17.54 22.57 -0.55
N ARG A 352 -16.69 23.41 0.08
CA ARG A 352 -16.58 23.52 1.55
C ARG A 352 -17.69 24.39 2.15
#